data_AF-A0AAJ0G1B7-F1
#
_entry.id   AF-A0AAJ0G1B7-F1
#
_cell.length_a   1.000
_cell.length_b   1.000
_cell.length_c   1.000
_cell.angle_alpha   90.00
_cell.angle_beta   90.00
_cell.angle_gamma   90.00
#
_symmetry.space_group_name_H-M   'P 1'
#
loop_
_entity.id
_entity.type
_entity.pdbx_description
1 polymer ?
#
loop_
_entity_poly.entity_id
_entity_poly.type
_entity_poly.pdbx_seq_one_letter_code
_entity_poly.pdbx_strand_id
1 'polypeptide(L)'
;MKPESKDPSYPLYGRVSIPRMIIAQFDSINHTKLLTKYGQAVLRGLETLIFRNQSTFFWTIYLCVFMLLHEASILSQDRYRHARNHYGRKYRYSIPAFVEELQDGCNNILVHWHYYNCHPWPDPQSPWERHKHFMGELSSEQYDLVMETLMDIRVRRHLFFWRKYKDNNGVGKGHREHHV
;
A
#
# COMPACT_ATOMS: atom_id res chain seq x y z
N MET A 1 -23.36 -14.45 21.96
CA MET A 1 -23.09 -13.26 22.78
C MET A 1 -24.14 -12.20 22.43
N LYS A 2 -24.73 -11.53 23.43
CA LYS A 2 -25.67 -10.44 23.19
C LYS A 2 -24.89 -9.12 23.02
N PRO A 3 -25.40 -8.16 22.23
CA PRO A 3 -24.75 -6.86 22.09
C PRO A 3 -24.70 -6.13 23.43
N GLU A 4 -23.63 -5.37 23.65
CA GLU A 4 -23.54 -4.49 24.83
C GLU A 4 -24.50 -3.32 24.62
N SER A 5 -25.44 -3.13 25.56
CA SER A 5 -26.51 -2.14 25.45
C SER A 5 -26.59 -1.20 26.65
N LYS A 6 -25.64 -1.29 27.59
CA LYS A 6 -25.66 -0.51 28.83
C LYS A 6 -24.78 0.74 28.78
N ASP A 7 -23.69 0.69 28.03
CA ASP A 7 -22.71 1.78 27.95
C ASP A 7 -22.61 2.35 26.53
N PRO A 8 -23.20 3.54 26.26
CA PRO A 8 -23.10 4.22 24.96
C PRO A 8 -21.67 4.64 24.59
N SER A 9 -20.74 4.74 25.54
CA SER A 9 -19.34 5.11 25.29
C SER A 9 -18.49 3.92 24.85
N TYR A 10 -19.00 2.69 24.96
CA TYR A 10 -18.31 1.50 24.51
C TYR A 10 -18.20 1.44 22.98
N PRO A 11 -17.00 1.20 22.38
CA PRO A 11 -16.81 1.23 20.93
C PRO A 11 -17.69 0.26 20.12
N LEU A 12 -18.27 -0.75 20.76
CA LEU A 12 -19.15 -1.74 20.14
C LEU A 12 -20.58 -1.68 20.71
N TYR A 13 -21.02 -0.53 21.24
CA TYR A 13 -22.40 -0.35 21.69
C TYR A 13 -23.41 -0.74 20.61
N GLY A 14 -24.40 -1.56 20.98
CA GLY A 14 -25.41 -2.11 20.06
C GLY A 14 -24.87 -3.16 19.07
N ARG A 15 -23.59 -3.54 19.16
CA ARG A 15 -22.96 -4.53 18.28
C ARG A 15 -22.47 -5.74 19.08
N VAL A 16 -22.47 -6.91 18.44
CA VAL A 16 -21.92 -8.14 19.02
C VAL A 16 -20.41 -8.13 18.81
N SER A 17 -19.65 -8.24 19.90
CA SER A 17 -18.20 -8.41 19.79
C SER A 17 -17.87 -9.79 19.23
N ILE A 18 -17.00 -9.82 18.22
CA ILE A 18 -16.47 -11.09 17.70
C ILE A 18 -15.46 -11.61 18.72
N PRO A 19 -15.60 -12.87 19.19
CA PRO A 19 -14.61 -13.48 20.07
C PRO A 19 -13.21 -13.42 19.45
N ARG A 20 -12.22 -12.96 20.22
CA ARG A 20 -10.81 -12.89 19.76
C ARG A 20 -10.29 -14.21 19.22
N MET A 21 -10.80 -15.33 19.75
CA MET A 21 -10.48 -16.68 19.29
C MET A 21 -10.86 -16.90 17.82
N ILE A 22 -12.03 -16.42 17.38
CA ILE A 22 -12.47 -16.58 15.99
C ILE A 22 -11.53 -15.82 15.05
N ILE A 23 -11.15 -14.60 15.42
CA ILE A 23 -10.20 -13.79 14.64
C ILE A 23 -8.85 -14.51 14.53
N ALA A 24 -8.32 -15.00 15.65
CA ALA A 24 -7.06 -15.75 15.66
C ALA A 24 -7.11 -17.03 14.82
N GLN A 25 -8.25 -17.72 14.78
CA GLN A 25 -8.46 -18.90 13.93
C GLN A 25 -8.44 -18.55 12.45
N PHE A 26 -9.13 -17.47 12.04
CA PHE A 26 -9.10 -17.00 10.67
C PHE A 26 -7.68 -16.59 10.25
N ASP A 27 -6.95 -15.88 11.09
CA ASP A 27 -5.56 -15.52 10.83
C ASP A 27 -4.68 -16.77 10.65
N SER A 28 -4.86 -17.78 11.50
CA SER A 28 -4.14 -19.05 11.41
C SER A 28 -4.46 -19.81 10.12
N ILE A 29 -5.74 -19.88 9.73
CA ILE A 29 -6.19 -20.52 8.49
C ILE A 29 -5.64 -19.76 7.29
N ASN A 30 -5.76 -18.44 7.26
CA ASN A 30 -5.25 -17.61 6.17
C ASN A 30 -3.75 -17.78 6.01
N HIS A 31 -2.99 -17.77 7.11
CA HIS A 31 -1.56 -18.02 7.07
C HIS A 31 -1.23 -19.41 6.52
N THR A 32 -1.79 -20.46 7.12
CA THR A 32 -1.40 -21.85 6.81
C THR A 32 -1.95 -22.39 5.50
N LYS A 33 -3.17 -21.99 5.11
CA LYS A 33 -3.85 -22.52 3.91
C LYS A 33 -3.64 -21.64 2.69
N LEU A 34 -3.47 -20.32 2.87
CA LEU A 34 -3.32 -19.39 1.76
C LEU A 34 -1.89 -18.87 1.65
N LEU A 35 -1.39 -18.17 2.67
CA LEU A 35 -0.13 -17.43 2.55
C LEU A 35 1.08 -18.35 2.35
N THR A 36 1.22 -19.40 3.17
CA THR A 36 2.33 -20.36 3.05
C THR A 36 2.28 -21.12 1.73
N LYS A 37 1.08 -21.36 1.18
CA LYS A 37 0.90 -22.19 -0.01
C LYS A 37 1.03 -21.39 -1.31
N TYR A 38 0.44 -20.20 -1.36
CA TYR A 38 0.31 -19.41 -2.59
C TYR A 38 1.17 -18.15 -2.60
N GLY A 39 1.67 -17.68 -1.45
CA GLY A 39 2.45 -16.43 -1.37
C GLY A 39 3.65 -16.44 -2.32
N GLN A 40 4.46 -17.50 -2.29
CA GLN A 40 5.60 -17.64 -3.21
C GLN A 40 5.16 -17.78 -4.67
N ALA A 41 4.05 -18.47 -4.95
CA ALA A 41 3.54 -18.64 -6.29
C ALA A 41 3.04 -17.32 -6.90
N VAL A 42 2.36 -16.49 -6.10
CA VAL A 42 1.91 -15.16 -6.51
C VAL A 42 3.10 -14.25 -6.79
N LEU A 43 4.10 -14.22 -5.91
CA LEU A 43 5.30 -13.38 -6.11
C LEU A 43 6.10 -13.81 -7.35
N ARG A 44 6.31 -15.12 -7.55
CA ARG A 44 6.97 -15.64 -8.77
C ARG A 44 6.16 -15.37 -10.03
N GLY A 45 4.84 -15.45 -9.94
CA GLY A 45 3.94 -15.11 -11.03
C GLY A 45 4.05 -13.64 -11.42
N LEU A 46 4.03 -12.74 -10.43
CA LEU A 46 4.21 -11.30 -10.63
C LEU A 46 5.58 -10.98 -11.24
N GLU A 47 6.64 -11.57 -10.70
CA GLU A 47 8.00 -11.45 -11.23
C GLU A 47 8.08 -11.90 -12.69
N THR A 48 7.48 -13.04 -13.02
CA THR A 48 7.43 -13.55 -14.40
C THR A 48 6.67 -12.60 -15.34
N LEU A 49 5.54 -12.03 -14.88
CA LEU A 49 4.78 -11.06 -15.67
C LEU A 49 5.59 -9.79 -15.93
N ILE A 50 6.28 -9.29 -14.90
CA ILE A 50 7.17 -8.12 -15.01
C ILE A 50 8.29 -8.38 -16.02
N PHE A 51 8.98 -9.52 -15.95
CA PHE A 51 10.09 -9.85 -16.86
C PHE A 51 9.66 -10.12 -18.29
N ARG A 52 8.42 -10.57 -18.53
CA ARG A 52 7.89 -10.72 -19.91
C ARG A 52 7.80 -9.38 -20.64
N ASN A 53 7.71 -8.27 -19.90
CA ASN A 53 7.72 -6.90 -20.41
C ASN A 53 6.70 -6.64 -21.56
N GLN A 54 5.51 -7.23 -21.46
CA GLN A 54 4.43 -7.03 -22.44
C GLN A 54 3.44 -5.99 -21.94
N SER A 55 2.95 -5.13 -22.84
CA SER A 55 1.92 -4.11 -22.58
C SER A 55 0.59 -4.71 -22.14
N THR A 56 0.24 -5.91 -22.66
CA THR A 56 -0.96 -6.69 -22.29
C THR A 56 -1.11 -6.89 -20.79
N PHE A 57 0.01 -7.07 -20.08
CA PHE A 57 0.03 -7.37 -18.65
C PHE A 57 0.16 -6.12 -17.77
N PHE A 58 0.28 -4.93 -18.36
CA PHE A 58 0.48 -3.69 -17.61
C PHE A 58 -0.58 -3.51 -16.51
N TRP A 59 -1.85 -3.70 -16.86
CA TRP A 59 -2.97 -3.56 -15.90
C TRP A 59 -2.84 -4.52 -14.71
N THR A 60 -2.59 -5.79 -14.99
CA THR A 60 -2.46 -6.83 -13.97
C THR A 60 -1.27 -6.55 -13.06
N ILE A 61 -0.12 -6.19 -13.63
CA ILE A 61 1.09 -5.85 -12.88
C ILE A 61 0.82 -4.63 -12.00
N TYR A 62 0.23 -3.57 -12.56
CA TYR A 62 -0.13 -2.35 -11.84
C TYR A 62 -1.01 -2.68 -10.63
N LEU A 63 -2.14 -3.39 -10.83
CA LEU A 63 -3.03 -3.74 -9.72
C LEU A 63 -2.33 -4.59 -8.66
N CYS A 64 -1.61 -5.64 -9.06
CA CYS A 64 -0.93 -6.52 -8.10
C CYS A 64 0.10 -5.74 -7.25
N VAL A 65 0.94 -4.91 -7.88
CA VAL A 65 1.94 -4.10 -7.16
C VAL A 65 1.26 -3.15 -6.17
N PHE A 66 0.29 -2.36 -6.63
CA PHE A 66 -0.34 -1.36 -5.77
C PHE A 66 -1.23 -1.96 -4.69
N MET A 67 -1.89 -3.10 -4.93
CA MET A 67 -2.61 -3.85 -3.88
C MET A 67 -1.66 -4.35 -2.79
N LEU A 68 -0.52 -4.96 -3.16
CA LEU A 68 0.47 -5.44 -2.20
C LEU A 68 1.05 -4.29 -1.35
N LEU A 69 1.39 -3.17 -2.01
CA LEU A 69 1.90 -1.97 -1.32
C LEU A 69 0.83 -1.34 -0.40
N HIS A 70 -0.43 -1.34 -0.84
CA HIS A 70 -1.54 -0.84 -0.04
C HIS A 70 -1.71 -1.66 1.24
N GLU A 71 -1.76 -2.99 1.14
CA GLU A 71 -1.86 -3.88 2.30
C GLU A 71 -0.68 -3.69 3.26
N ALA A 72 0.54 -3.58 2.74
CA ALA A 72 1.72 -3.31 3.55
C ALA A 72 1.61 -1.95 4.28
N SER A 73 1.03 -0.93 3.64
CA SER A 73 0.82 0.38 4.23
C SER A 73 -0.19 0.35 5.39
N ILE A 74 -1.30 -0.37 5.23
CA ILE A 74 -2.33 -0.55 6.28
C ILE A 74 -1.74 -1.31 7.45
N LEU A 75 -1.03 -2.41 7.18
CA LEU A 75 -0.38 -3.21 8.21
C LEU A 75 0.64 -2.38 9.00
N SER A 76 1.48 -1.60 8.32
CA SER A 76 2.44 -0.71 8.98
C SER A 76 1.75 0.35 9.83
N GLN A 77 0.64 0.92 9.35
CA GLN A 77 -0.15 1.90 10.09
C GLN A 77 -0.79 1.29 11.34
N ASP A 78 -1.31 0.07 11.25
CA ASP A 78 -1.88 -0.63 12.40
C ASP A 78 -0.81 -0.91 13.46
N ARG A 79 0.35 -1.42 13.07
CA ARG A 79 1.48 -1.67 14.00
C ARG A 79 1.99 -0.39 14.64
N TYR A 80 1.98 0.73 13.90
CA TYR A 80 2.30 2.05 14.44
C TYR A 80 1.28 2.48 15.50
N ARG A 81 -0.02 2.42 15.17
CA ARG A 81 -1.11 2.75 16.11
C ARG A 81 -1.06 1.89 17.36
N HIS A 82 -0.86 0.58 17.21
CA HIS A 82 -0.74 -0.35 18.33
C HIS A 82 0.42 0.01 19.25
N ALA A 83 1.57 0.41 18.68
CA ALA A 83 2.72 0.85 19.45
C ALA A 83 2.43 2.11 20.27
N ARG A 84 1.74 3.09 19.67
CA ARG A 84 1.35 4.33 20.35
C ARG A 84 0.43 4.07 21.54
N ASN A 85 -0.52 3.16 21.37
CA ASN A 85 -1.51 2.87 22.40
C ASN A 85 -0.96 2.06 23.59
N HIS A 86 0.03 1.19 23.37
CA HIS A 86 0.51 0.27 24.41
C HIS A 86 1.91 0.60 24.94
N TYR A 87 2.79 1.19 24.11
CA TYR A 87 4.19 1.46 24.45
C TYR A 87 4.57 2.95 24.37
N GLY A 88 3.59 3.83 24.13
CA GLY A 88 3.77 5.27 24.06
C GLY A 88 4.71 5.70 22.94
N ARG A 89 5.78 6.43 23.29
CA ARG A 89 6.77 6.93 22.32
C ARG A 89 8.04 6.08 22.22
N LYS A 90 8.15 5.00 23.00
CA LYS A 90 9.37 4.18 23.09
C LYS A 90 9.69 3.44 21.79
N TYR A 91 8.67 2.93 21.10
CA TYR A 91 8.82 2.20 19.83
C TYR A 91 7.99 2.85 18.73
N ARG A 92 8.52 2.86 17.50
CA ARG A 92 7.78 3.33 16.32
C ARG A 92 6.69 2.34 15.92
N TYR A 93 7.00 1.04 15.94
CA TYR A 93 6.07 -0.04 15.62
C TYR A 93 6.06 -1.07 16.75
N SER A 94 4.97 -1.82 16.89
CA SER A 94 4.83 -2.81 17.98
C SER A 94 5.74 -4.02 17.77
N ILE A 95 6.08 -4.34 16.52
CA ILE A 95 7.01 -5.40 16.13
C ILE A 95 7.94 -4.80 15.06
N PRO A 96 9.00 -4.07 15.45
CA PRO A 96 9.82 -3.29 14.52
C PRO A 96 10.52 -4.15 13.47
N ALA A 97 11.16 -5.25 13.87
CA ALA A 97 11.87 -6.14 12.94
C ALA A 97 10.98 -6.66 11.81
N PHE A 98 9.77 -7.11 12.12
CA PHE A 98 8.80 -7.55 11.11
C PHE A 98 8.39 -6.42 10.15
N VAL A 99 8.17 -5.21 10.67
CA VAL A 99 7.81 -4.07 9.82
C VAL A 99 8.99 -3.67 8.93
N GLU A 100 10.21 -3.74 9.43
CA GLU A 100 11.42 -3.47 8.64
C GLU A 100 11.58 -4.48 7.49
N GLU A 101 11.47 -5.79 7.77
CA GLU A 101 11.48 -6.84 6.75
C GLU A 101 10.36 -6.67 5.71
N LEU A 102 9.16 -6.27 6.15
CA LEU A 102 8.04 -5.98 5.25
C LEU A 102 8.36 -4.80 4.31
N GLN A 103 8.96 -3.73 4.85
CA GLN A 103 9.34 -2.55 4.07
C GLN A 103 10.45 -2.89 3.08
N ASP A 104 11.41 -3.72 3.46
CA ASP A 104 12.44 -4.23 2.54
C ASP A 104 11.84 -5.04 1.39
N GLY A 105 10.85 -5.89 1.68
CA GLY A 105 10.07 -6.59 0.66
C GLY A 105 9.33 -5.64 -0.29
N CYS A 106 8.71 -4.58 0.25
CA CYS A 106 8.05 -3.55 -0.56
C CYS A 106 9.04 -2.78 -1.45
N ASN A 107 10.22 -2.46 -0.93
CA ASN A 107 11.28 -1.81 -1.69
C ASN A 107 11.72 -2.70 -2.87
N ASN A 108 11.83 -4.02 -2.66
CA ASN A 108 12.16 -4.95 -3.74
C ASN A 108 11.07 -4.95 -4.85
N ILE A 109 9.79 -5.03 -4.46
CA ILE A 109 8.67 -4.94 -5.42
C ILE A 109 8.73 -3.61 -6.20
N LEU A 110 9.02 -2.50 -5.52
CA LEU A 110 9.16 -1.19 -6.16
C LEU A 110 10.35 -1.14 -7.13
N VAL A 111 11.48 -1.78 -6.83
CA VAL A 111 12.61 -1.89 -7.77
C VAL A 111 12.17 -2.58 -9.06
N HIS A 112 11.49 -3.73 -8.96
CA HIS A 112 10.96 -4.44 -10.13
C HIS A 112 9.93 -3.60 -10.90
N TRP A 113 9.05 -2.90 -10.20
CA TRP A 113 8.08 -1.98 -10.81
C TRP A 113 8.77 -0.84 -11.57
N HIS A 114 9.80 -0.22 -10.98
CA HIS A 114 10.55 0.86 -11.61
C HIS A 114 11.33 0.38 -12.83
N TYR A 115 11.89 -0.83 -12.78
CA TYR A 115 12.56 -1.45 -13.92
C TYR A 115 11.58 -1.71 -15.08
N TYR A 116 10.37 -2.21 -14.77
CA TYR A 116 9.31 -2.40 -15.77
C TYR A 116 8.81 -1.05 -16.34
N ASN A 117 8.64 -0.05 -15.48
CA ASN A 117 8.04 1.23 -15.81
C ASN A 117 9.08 2.32 -16.14
N CYS A 118 10.06 1.99 -16.99
CA CYS A 118 11.10 2.92 -17.43
C CYS A 118 10.63 3.92 -18.50
N HIS A 119 9.45 3.69 -19.09
CA HIS A 119 8.93 4.53 -20.16
C HIS A 119 8.30 5.82 -19.62
N PRO A 120 8.39 6.94 -20.37
CA PRO A 120 7.72 8.16 -19.97
C PRO A 120 6.20 7.93 -19.90
N TRP A 121 5.63 8.37 -18.78
CA TRP A 121 4.19 8.36 -18.58
C TRP A 121 3.51 9.31 -19.59
N PRO A 122 2.32 8.95 -20.10
CA PRO A 122 1.58 9.80 -21.02
C PRO A 122 1.22 11.13 -20.36
N ASP A 123 1.12 12.18 -21.17
CA ASP A 123 0.63 13.48 -20.70
C ASP A 123 -0.89 13.40 -20.41
N PRO A 124 -1.33 13.62 -19.16
CA PRO A 124 -2.75 13.62 -18.81
C PRO A 124 -3.56 14.69 -19.55
N GLN A 125 -2.92 15.74 -20.07
CA GLN A 125 -3.58 16.79 -20.85
C GLN A 125 -3.76 16.42 -22.32
N SER A 126 -3.19 15.30 -22.78
CA SER A 126 -3.26 14.85 -24.17
C SER A 126 -3.78 13.39 -24.29
N PRO A 127 -5.06 13.10 -23.94
CA PRO A 127 -5.60 11.72 -23.91
C PRO A 127 -5.61 11.00 -25.27
N TRP A 128 -5.63 11.76 -26.37
CA TRP A 128 -5.62 11.21 -27.74
C TRP A 128 -4.33 10.48 -28.11
N GLU A 129 -3.24 10.67 -27.36
CA GLU A 129 -1.94 10.01 -27.61
C GLU A 129 -1.82 8.63 -26.95
N ARG A 130 -2.84 8.21 -26.19
CA ARG A 130 -2.85 6.95 -25.42
C ARG A 130 -2.38 5.72 -26.20
N HIS A 131 -2.80 5.56 -27.45
CA HIS A 131 -2.47 4.40 -28.29
C HIS A 131 -0.98 4.32 -28.68
N LYS A 132 -0.21 5.39 -28.48
CA LYS A 132 1.23 5.45 -28.76
C LYS A 132 2.09 5.00 -27.57
N HIS A 133 1.49 4.82 -26.39
CA HIS A 133 2.19 4.46 -25.17
C HIS A 133 2.02 2.97 -24.82
N PHE A 134 2.83 2.48 -23.88
CA PHE A 134 2.73 1.12 -23.32
C PHE A 134 1.35 0.81 -22.68
N MET A 135 0.53 1.84 -22.46
CA MET A 135 -0.85 1.75 -21.99
C MET A 135 -1.90 1.64 -23.11
N GLY A 136 -1.48 1.51 -24.37
CA GLY A 136 -2.37 1.48 -25.52
C GLY A 136 -3.35 0.30 -25.52
N GLU A 137 -3.02 -0.77 -24.80
CA GLU A 137 -3.86 -1.98 -24.70
C GLU A 137 -4.87 -1.95 -23.55
N LEU A 138 -4.84 -0.92 -22.69
CA LEU A 138 -5.80 -0.77 -21.61
C LEU A 138 -7.22 -0.54 -22.17
N SER A 139 -8.26 -0.88 -21.39
CA SER A 139 -9.62 -0.39 -21.66
C SER A 139 -9.75 1.07 -21.22
N SER A 140 -10.67 1.86 -21.80
CA SER A 140 -10.81 3.29 -21.44
C SER A 140 -10.98 3.52 -19.94
N GLU A 141 -11.84 2.73 -19.29
CA GLU A 141 -12.05 2.78 -17.84
C GLU A 141 -10.75 2.54 -17.03
N GLN A 142 -9.92 1.58 -17.46
CA GLN A 142 -8.65 1.28 -16.79
C GLN A 142 -7.67 2.43 -16.92
N TYR A 143 -7.59 3.04 -18.10
CA TYR A 143 -6.70 4.18 -18.33
C TYR A 143 -7.15 5.42 -17.54
N ASP A 144 -8.45 5.69 -17.53
CA ASP A 144 -9.02 6.80 -16.78
C ASP A 144 -8.71 6.64 -15.29
N LEU A 145 -8.85 5.43 -14.72
CA LEU A 145 -8.48 5.17 -13.32
C LEU A 145 -6.99 5.46 -13.05
N VAL A 146 -6.10 5.02 -13.94
CA VAL A 146 -4.66 5.28 -13.79
C VAL A 146 -4.37 6.78 -13.86
N MET A 147 -5.02 7.50 -14.79
CA MET A 147 -4.84 8.95 -14.90
C MET A 147 -5.41 9.69 -13.67
N GLU A 148 -6.58 9.29 -13.17
CA GLU A 148 -7.17 9.84 -11.95
C GLU A 148 -6.23 9.68 -10.75
N THR A 149 -5.66 8.49 -10.54
CA THR A 149 -4.71 8.25 -9.45
C THR A 149 -3.43 9.07 -9.58
N LEU A 150 -2.94 9.27 -10.81
CA LEU A 150 -1.78 10.12 -11.09
C LEU A 150 -2.08 11.61 -10.84
N MET A 151 -3.31 12.05 -11.14
CA MET A 151 -3.77 13.42 -10.97
C MET A 151 -4.27 13.74 -9.56
N ASP A 152 -4.46 12.72 -8.70
CA ASP A 152 -4.91 12.92 -7.32
C ASP A 152 -4.01 13.91 -6.58
N ILE A 153 -4.62 14.97 -6.07
CA ILE A 153 -3.96 16.07 -5.36
C ILE A 153 -3.16 15.54 -4.15
N ARG A 154 -3.68 14.54 -3.45
CA ARG A 154 -3.03 13.93 -2.28
C ARG A 154 -1.76 13.22 -2.69
N VAL A 155 -1.80 12.46 -3.79
CA VAL A 155 -0.65 11.75 -4.36
C VAL A 155 0.39 12.76 -4.83
N ARG A 156 -0.02 13.76 -5.62
CA ARG A 156 0.86 14.85 -6.08
C ARG A 156 1.52 15.60 -4.93
N ARG A 157 0.77 15.88 -3.86
CA ARG A 157 1.30 16.52 -2.65
C ARG A 157 2.35 15.64 -1.96
N HIS A 158 2.10 14.34 -1.84
CA HIS A 158 3.08 13.40 -1.28
C HIS A 158 4.33 13.31 -2.15
N LEU A 159 4.18 13.20 -3.47
CA LEU A 159 5.29 13.18 -4.43
C LEU A 159 6.10 14.48 -4.37
N PHE A 160 5.45 15.63 -4.22
CA PHE A 160 6.12 16.91 -4.04
C PHE A 160 6.96 16.94 -2.76
N PHE A 161 6.39 16.50 -1.63
CA PHE A 161 7.15 16.40 -0.38
C PHE A 161 8.32 15.43 -0.53
N TRP A 162 8.11 14.28 -1.17
CA TRP A 162 9.15 13.28 -1.37
C TRP A 162 10.29 13.81 -2.25
N ARG A 163 9.97 14.50 -3.35
CA ARG A 163 10.94 15.19 -4.20
C ARG A 163 11.75 16.20 -3.39
N LYS A 164 11.07 17.05 -2.61
CA LYS A 164 11.72 18.02 -1.72
C LYS A 164 12.62 17.35 -0.68
N TYR A 165 12.21 16.22 -0.11
CA TYR A 165 13.01 15.45 0.85
C TYR A 165 14.26 14.84 0.19
N LYS A 166 14.13 14.31 -1.02
CA LYS A 166 15.23 13.74 -1.83
C LYS A 166 16.25 14.81 -2.21
N ASP A 167 15.80 15.95 -2.71
CA ASP A 167 16.67 17.06 -3.15
C ASP A 167 17.41 17.70 -1.96
N ASN A 168 16.79 17.73 -0.78
CA ASN A 168 17.39 18.26 0.44
C ASN A 168 18.09 17.19 1.30
N ASN A 169 18.28 15.98 0.78
CA ASN A 169 18.98 14.88 1.44
C ASN A 169 18.53 14.63 2.91
N GLY A 170 17.22 14.69 3.17
CA GLY A 170 16.68 14.49 4.52
C GLY A 170 16.80 15.69 5.47
N VAL A 171 17.36 16.82 5.05
CA VAL A 171 17.41 18.07 5.84
C VAL A 171 16.08 18.83 5.70
N GLY A 172 15.01 18.21 6.18
CA GLY A 172 13.77 18.94 6.45
C GLY A 172 14.02 19.82 7.68
N LYS A 173 14.20 21.13 7.49
CA LYS A 173 14.11 22.10 8.60
C LYS A 173 12.78 21.86 9.31
N GLY A 174 12.84 21.24 10.49
CA GLY A 174 11.69 21.11 11.37
C GLY A 174 11.28 22.49 11.83
N HIS A 175 10.30 23.09 11.16
CA HIS A 175 9.47 24.10 11.81
C HIS A 175 8.65 23.38 12.87
N ARG A 176 9.24 23.30 14.08
CA ARG A 176 8.46 23.30 15.31
C ARG A 176 7.76 24.65 15.36
N GLU A 177 6.53 24.71 14.85
CA GLU A 177 5.61 25.77 15.25
C GLU A 177 5.35 25.56 16.75
N HIS A 178 6.01 26.38 17.55
CA HIS A 178 5.64 26.63 18.93
C HIS A 178 4.28 27.33 18.89
N HIS A 179 3.21 26.58 19.17
CA HIS A 179 1.98 27.20 19.63
C HIS A 179 2.18 27.56 21.10
N VAL A 180 2.22 28.88 21.32
CA VAL A 180 2.01 29.56 22.59
C VAL A 180 0.62 29.23 23.13
#